data_AF-A0AAT9W4F4-F1
#
_entry.id   AF-A0AAT9W4F4-F1
#
_cell.length_a   1.000
_cell.length_b   1.000
_cell.length_c   1.000
_cell.angle_alpha   90.00
_cell.angle_beta   90.00
_cell.angle_gamma   90.00
#
_symmetry.space_group_name_H-M   'P 1'
#
loop_
_entity.id
_entity.type
_entity.pdbx_description
1 polymer ?
#
loop_
_entity_poly.entity_id
_entity_poly.type
_entity_poly.pdbx_seq_one_letter_code
_entity_poly.pdbx_strand_id
1 'polypeptide(L)'
;MLRFCWDSVIDKKSYETLVIFRQGTREQMVTLYTDSYRPDEKYYRDTMIIGLAPGGRVSVWLDNLGDPVVPQTDAEITTVSGEQMRMCRGVTNSDFTYGYDQDIRNFIKDKTYTCLILGGCTAGQSPSAGGTTAWGYKKLPYAEWKFLFIYPRALPALATRALMVDAEGYKTTYQYIDNTEPSMVSVGRWNDHLGGVQAYYNKGRALPVMLRFCWDSVIDKKSYETLVIFRQGTREQMVTPFTDNRWNETYYRSTMIIGLAPGGKVSIWLGDRGNAVVPQTDAEITTVSGEQMRMCRGVTKYPDGYVYYGDTPDFIKDKTYPYGSW
;
A
#
# COMPACT_ATOMS: atom_id res chain seq x y z
N MET A 1 13.90 -3.89 -25.77
CA MET A 1 14.01 -2.46 -25.37
C MET A 1 12.62 -2.03 -24.95
N LEU A 2 12.52 -1.11 -23.99
CA LEU A 2 11.26 -0.50 -23.59
C LEU A 2 11.46 1.01 -23.58
N ARG A 3 10.55 1.74 -24.22
CA ARG A 3 10.54 3.21 -24.20
C ARG A 3 9.17 3.65 -23.73
N PHE A 4 9.12 4.57 -22.77
CA PHE A 4 7.86 5.04 -22.22
C PHE A 4 7.95 6.48 -21.73
N CYS A 5 6.78 7.12 -21.66
CA CYS A 5 6.61 8.48 -21.15
C CYS A 5 6.02 8.42 -19.75
N TRP A 6 6.44 9.31 -18.87
CA TRP A 6 5.85 9.44 -17.54
C TRP A 6 5.98 10.85 -17.00
N ASP A 7 5.02 11.24 -16.16
CA ASP A 7 4.99 12.56 -15.55
C ASP A 7 5.42 12.46 -14.09
N SER A 8 6.38 13.29 -13.72
CA SER A 8 6.67 13.57 -12.31
C SER A 8 5.86 14.80 -11.90
N VAL A 9 4.80 14.57 -11.14
CA VAL A 9 4.02 15.64 -10.51
C VAL A 9 4.87 16.44 -9.53
N ILE A 10 5.90 15.81 -8.94
CA ILE A 10 6.85 16.45 -8.03
C ILE A 10 7.76 17.42 -8.78
N ASP A 11 8.36 16.98 -9.88
CA ASP A 11 9.24 17.83 -10.68
C ASP A 11 8.46 18.81 -11.57
N LYS A 12 7.14 18.59 -11.72
CA LYS A 12 6.28 19.22 -12.74
C LYS A 12 6.90 19.09 -14.14
N LYS A 13 7.43 17.90 -14.41
CA LYS A 13 8.13 17.58 -15.65
C LYS A 13 7.67 16.24 -16.19
N SER A 14 7.57 16.18 -17.50
CA SER A 14 7.46 14.93 -18.24
C SER A 14 8.85 14.39 -18.56
N TYR A 15 8.96 13.07 -18.50
CA TYR A 15 10.15 12.32 -18.76
C TYR A 15 9.89 11.29 -19.86
N GLU A 16 10.88 11.10 -20.71
CA GLU A 16 10.98 9.97 -21.62
C GLU A 16 12.10 9.06 -21.13
N THR A 17 11.77 7.81 -20.82
CA THR A 17 12.76 6.82 -20.40
C THR A 17 12.90 5.74 -21.45
N LEU A 18 14.14 5.43 -21.81
CA LEU A 18 14.54 4.28 -22.59
C LEU A 18 15.26 3.29 -21.67
N VAL A 19 14.79 2.05 -21.68
CA VAL A 19 15.42 0.92 -21.02
C VAL A 19 15.87 -0.09 -22.07
N ILE A 20 17.17 -0.35 -22.09
CA ILE A 20 17.79 -1.38 -22.91
C ILE A 20 18.19 -2.54 -22.00
N PHE A 21 17.39 -3.60 -22.04
CA PHE A 21 17.68 -4.85 -21.37
C PHE A 21 18.82 -5.59 -22.07
N ARG A 22 19.81 -6.01 -21.29
CA ARG A 22 20.89 -6.87 -21.76
C ARG A 22 20.41 -8.31 -21.89
N GLN A 23 21.27 -9.16 -22.45
CA GLN A 23 20.96 -10.57 -22.69
C GLN A 23 20.59 -11.31 -21.39
N GLY A 24 21.26 -10.99 -20.27
CA GLY A 24 20.99 -11.60 -18.96
C GLY A 24 19.55 -11.42 -18.48
N THR A 25 18.93 -10.25 -18.70
CA THR A 25 17.51 -10.04 -18.40
C THR A 25 16.61 -10.99 -19.19
N ARG A 26 16.88 -11.19 -20.48
CA ARG A 26 16.06 -12.09 -21.32
C ARG A 26 16.21 -13.53 -20.87
N GLU A 27 17.43 -13.95 -20.56
CA GLU A 27 17.72 -15.27 -20.01
C GLU A 27 16.96 -15.50 -18.71
N GLN A 28 16.90 -14.51 -17.81
CA GLN A 28 16.13 -14.60 -16.56
C GLN A 28 14.62 -14.73 -16.78
N MET A 29 14.06 -14.13 -17.83
CA MET A 29 12.63 -14.24 -18.14
C MET A 29 12.26 -15.62 -18.72
N VAL A 30 13.18 -16.28 -19.41
CA VAL A 30 12.95 -17.59 -20.07
C VAL A 30 13.56 -18.77 -19.30
N THR A 31 14.17 -18.51 -18.15
CA THR A 31 14.75 -19.55 -17.29
C THR A 31 13.81 -19.83 -16.13
N LEU A 32 13.43 -21.09 -15.98
CA LEU A 32 12.65 -21.55 -14.83
C LEU A 32 13.47 -21.40 -13.56
N TYR A 33 12.86 -20.84 -12.52
CA TYR A 33 13.42 -20.79 -11.17
C TYR A 33 12.49 -21.50 -10.19
N THR A 34 13.09 -21.97 -9.09
CA THR A 34 12.36 -22.57 -7.97
C THR A 34 12.01 -21.48 -6.98
N ASP A 35 10.73 -21.36 -6.66
CA ASP A 35 10.23 -20.44 -5.65
C ASP A 35 10.58 -20.96 -4.25
N SER A 36 10.92 -20.06 -3.33
CA SER A 36 11.35 -20.39 -1.96
C SER A 36 10.19 -20.95 -1.10
N TYR A 37 8.95 -20.59 -1.42
CA TYR A 37 7.74 -21.01 -0.71
C TYR A 37 7.09 -22.26 -1.35
N ARG A 38 7.36 -22.51 -2.63
CA ARG A 38 6.87 -23.68 -3.39
C ARG A 38 8.03 -24.39 -4.09
N PRO A 39 8.89 -25.10 -3.33
CA PRO A 39 10.10 -25.71 -3.87
C PRO A 39 9.83 -26.81 -4.93
N ASP A 40 8.62 -27.35 -4.95
CA ASP A 40 8.20 -28.40 -5.88
C ASP A 40 7.66 -27.85 -7.22
N GLU A 41 7.48 -26.53 -7.33
CA GLU A 41 6.97 -25.86 -8.53
C GLU A 41 8.05 -24.99 -9.18
N LYS A 42 7.99 -24.86 -10.51
CA LYS A 42 8.91 -24.04 -11.30
C LYS A 42 8.16 -22.91 -11.97
N TYR A 43 8.74 -21.71 -11.91
CA TYR A 43 8.12 -20.51 -12.45
C TYR A 43 9.04 -19.72 -13.38
N TYR A 44 8.44 -18.92 -14.26
CA TYR A 44 9.13 -17.87 -15.00
C TYR A 44 8.99 -16.54 -14.28
N ARG A 45 9.95 -15.63 -14.47
CA ARG A 45 9.77 -14.23 -14.10
C ARG A 45 9.09 -13.50 -15.24
N ASP A 46 7.76 -13.52 -15.23
CA ASP A 46 6.91 -12.98 -16.29
C ASP A 46 6.47 -11.53 -16.02
N THR A 47 6.72 -11.01 -14.82
CA THR A 47 6.30 -9.68 -14.40
C THR A 47 7.49 -8.73 -14.38
N MET A 48 7.38 -7.63 -15.13
CA MET A 48 8.37 -6.55 -15.12
C MET A 48 7.84 -5.37 -14.29
N ILE A 49 8.58 -5.01 -13.24
CA ILE A 49 8.24 -3.89 -12.36
C ILE A 49 9.15 -2.71 -12.73
N ILE A 50 8.56 -1.54 -12.92
CA ILE A 50 9.27 -0.31 -13.27
C ILE A 50 8.99 0.74 -12.20
N GLY A 51 10.03 1.12 -11.47
CA GLY A 51 9.96 2.14 -10.43
C GLY A 51 10.34 3.49 -11.02
N LEU A 52 9.50 4.49 -10.79
CA LEU A 52 9.68 5.86 -11.28
C LEU A 52 9.83 6.78 -10.08
N ALA A 53 10.88 7.59 -10.06
CA ALA A 53 11.18 8.49 -8.96
C ALA A 53 11.55 9.90 -9.46
N PRO A 54 11.27 10.96 -8.67
CA PRO A 54 11.61 12.33 -9.06
C PRO A 54 13.08 12.51 -9.45
N GLY A 55 13.32 13.46 -10.35
CA GLY A 55 14.62 13.69 -10.98
C GLY A 55 14.89 12.77 -12.18
N GLY A 56 13.87 12.12 -12.74
CA GLY A 56 14.03 11.25 -13.90
C GLY A 56 14.60 9.86 -13.58
N ARG A 57 14.59 9.44 -12.31
CA ARG A 57 15.20 8.18 -11.88
C ARG A 57 14.27 7.01 -12.17
N VAL A 58 14.83 5.96 -12.77
CA VAL A 58 14.10 4.74 -13.11
C VAL A 58 14.90 3.52 -12.70
N SER A 59 14.22 2.55 -12.11
CA SER A 59 14.76 1.23 -11.76
C SER A 59 13.83 0.14 -12.30
N VAL A 60 14.39 -1.01 -12.66
CA VAL A 60 13.61 -2.12 -13.23
C VAL A 60 13.92 -3.43 -12.51
N TRP A 61 12.88 -4.23 -12.33
CA TRP A 61 12.96 -5.55 -11.72
C TRP A 61 12.17 -6.58 -12.50
N LEU A 62 12.55 -7.84 -12.33
CA LEU A 62 11.79 -9.01 -12.74
C LEU A 62 11.23 -9.71 -11.52
N ASP A 63 9.96 -10.05 -11.55
CA ASP A 63 9.21 -10.66 -10.46
C ASP A 63 8.34 -11.82 -10.98
N ASN A 64 7.96 -12.68 -10.06
CA ASN A 64 6.78 -13.53 -10.16
C ASN A 64 6.28 -13.81 -8.74
N LEU A 65 5.09 -13.30 -8.42
CA LEU A 65 4.39 -13.48 -7.13
C LEU A 65 5.15 -13.03 -5.86
N GLY A 66 6.24 -12.27 -5.98
CA GLY A 66 6.85 -11.54 -4.87
C GLY A 66 8.08 -12.16 -4.21
N ASP A 67 8.62 -13.29 -4.69
CA ASP A 67 9.90 -13.83 -4.19
C ASP A 67 10.73 -14.67 -5.21
N PRO A 68 12.04 -14.40 -5.39
CA PRO A 68 12.72 -13.12 -5.19
C PRO A 68 12.52 -12.20 -6.40
N VAL A 69 12.17 -10.95 -6.12
CA VAL A 69 12.24 -9.86 -7.09
C VAL A 69 13.71 -9.60 -7.44
N VAL A 70 14.09 -9.73 -8.71
CA VAL A 70 15.47 -9.62 -9.18
C VAL A 70 15.72 -8.27 -9.84
N PRO A 71 16.68 -7.46 -9.36
CA PRO A 71 16.98 -6.18 -9.98
C PRO A 71 17.71 -6.37 -11.29
N GLN A 72 17.35 -5.57 -12.28
CA GLN A 72 18.04 -5.53 -13.57
C GLN A 72 19.10 -4.42 -13.52
N THR A 73 20.14 -4.63 -12.71
CA THR A 73 21.22 -3.65 -12.50
C THR A 73 22.11 -3.46 -13.73
N ASP A 74 22.08 -4.41 -14.65
CA ASP A 74 22.81 -4.39 -15.92
C ASP A 74 22.00 -3.72 -17.06
N ALA A 75 20.74 -3.36 -16.82
CA ALA A 75 19.93 -2.64 -17.78
C ALA A 75 20.47 -1.23 -17.99
N GLU A 76 20.61 -0.82 -19.25
CA GLU A 76 20.97 0.55 -19.58
C GLU A 76 19.71 1.40 -19.58
N ILE A 77 19.64 2.34 -18.63
CA ILE A 77 18.49 3.20 -18.42
C ILE A 77 18.91 4.62 -18.74
N THR A 78 18.23 5.25 -19.70
CA THR A 78 18.42 6.65 -20.04
C THR A 78 17.08 7.37 -19.91
N THR A 79 17.06 8.44 -19.11
CA THR A 79 15.89 9.30 -18.96
C THR A 79 16.23 10.70 -19.44
N VAL A 80 15.35 11.28 -20.25
CA VAL A 80 15.46 12.65 -20.78
C VAL A 80 14.19 13.44 -20.52
N SER A 81 14.28 14.77 -20.53
CA SER A 81 13.14 15.67 -20.34
C SER A 81 13.22 16.89 -21.27
N GLY A 82 12.13 17.64 -21.39
CA GLY A 82 12.07 18.85 -22.21
C GLY A 82 12.44 18.63 -23.68
N GLU A 83 13.30 19.51 -24.21
CA GLU A 83 13.75 19.48 -25.61
C GLU A 83 14.62 18.27 -25.97
N GLN A 84 15.03 17.46 -25.00
CA GLN A 84 15.78 16.22 -25.26
C GLN A 84 14.86 15.02 -25.52
N MET A 85 13.57 15.13 -25.18
CA MET A 85 12.57 14.10 -25.49
C MET A 85 12.39 13.97 -27.00
N ARG A 86 12.21 12.75 -27.49
CA ARG A 86 11.94 12.45 -28.90
C ARG A 86 10.50 12.02 -29.09
N MET A 87 10.15 10.87 -28.51
CA MET A 87 8.82 10.26 -28.61
C MET A 87 7.80 11.02 -27.77
N CYS A 88 8.16 11.46 -26.57
CA CYS A 88 7.22 12.04 -25.62
C CYS A 88 7.06 13.56 -25.76
N ARG A 89 7.79 14.18 -26.70
CA ARG A 89 7.78 15.63 -26.90
C ARG A 89 6.41 16.08 -27.41
N GLY A 90 5.72 16.93 -26.64
CA GLY A 90 4.39 17.43 -26.99
C GLY A 90 3.27 16.38 -26.91
N VAL A 91 3.56 15.19 -26.39
CA VAL A 91 2.57 14.11 -26.21
C VAL A 91 1.91 14.23 -24.83
N THR A 92 2.69 14.53 -23.80
CA THR A 92 2.19 14.76 -22.45
C THR A 92 1.76 16.23 -22.30
N ASN A 93 0.49 16.52 -22.61
CA ASN A 93 -0.15 17.82 -22.31
C ASN A 93 -0.63 17.89 -20.85
N SER A 94 0.14 17.30 -19.95
CA SER A 94 -0.17 17.30 -18.53
C SER A 94 0.06 18.71 -17.99
N ASP A 95 -1.00 19.33 -17.48
CA ASP A 95 -0.93 20.62 -16.77
C ASP A 95 -0.39 20.44 -15.34
N PHE A 96 -0.08 19.20 -14.95
CA PHE A 96 0.30 18.77 -13.61
C PHE A 96 -0.71 19.20 -12.53
N THR A 97 -1.96 19.50 -12.91
CA THR A 97 -3.06 19.87 -12.01
C THR A 97 -3.82 18.67 -11.47
N TYR A 98 -3.60 17.48 -12.03
CA TYR A 98 -3.80 16.17 -11.36
C TYR A 98 -2.81 16.03 -10.20
N GLY A 99 -2.93 16.95 -9.26
CA GLY A 99 -2.04 17.08 -8.13
C GLY A 99 -2.38 16.07 -7.06
N TYR A 100 -1.36 15.78 -6.27
CA TYR A 100 -1.54 15.18 -4.97
C TYR A 100 -2.40 16.08 -4.07
N ASP A 101 -3.15 15.44 -3.17
CA ASP A 101 -3.89 16.10 -2.09
C ASP A 101 -2.93 16.99 -1.25
N GLN A 102 -3.46 18.03 -0.60
CA GLN A 102 -2.68 19.09 0.06
C GLN A 102 -1.64 18.53 1.06
N ASP A 103 -1.91 17.38 1.66
CA ASP A 103 -1.07 16.76 2.68
C ASP A 103 0.21 16.15 2.09
N ILE A 104 0.11 15.59 0.87
CA ILE A 104 1.27 15.10 0.13
C ILE A 104 2.09 16.29 -0.37
N ARG A 105 1.45 17.41 -0.75
CA ARG A 105 2.16 18.64 -1.10
C ARG A 105 2.95 19.17 0.10
N ASN A 106 2.37 19.14 1.30
CA ASN A 106 3.04 19.54 2.53
C ASN A 106 4.20 18.61 2.91
N PHE A 107 4.07 17.29 2.69
CA PHE A 107 5.16 16.32 2.91
C PHE A 107 6.39 16.53 2.03
N ILE A 108 6.17 17.01 0.80
CA ILE A 108 7.22 17.20 -0.22
C ILE A 108 7.87 18.58 -0.09
N LYS A 109 7.15 19.57 0.45
CA LYS A 109 7.51 21.00 0.44
C LYS A 109 8.91 21.32 0.97
N ASP A 110 9.40 20.54 1.94
CA ASP A 110 10.68 20.79 2.63
C ASP A 110 11.71 19.67 2.42
N LYS A 111 11.44 18.73 1.50
CA LYS A 111 12.38 17.65 1.16
C LYS A 111 13.25 18.07 -0.02
N THR A 112 14.55 18.19 0.21
CA THR A 112 15.55 18.32 -0.85
C THR A 112 15.82 16.97 -1.49
N TYR A 113 15.27 16.75 -2.67
CA TYR A 113 15.62 15.61 -3.51
C TYR A 113 16.88 15.98 -4.31
N THR A 114 18.04 15.82 -3.68
CA THR A 114 19.32 16.23 -4.28
C THR A 114 19.54 15.47 -5.58
N CYS A 115 19.55 16.24 -6.68
CA CYS A 115 20.02 15.80 -7.98
C CYS A 115 21.55 15.69 -7.87
N LEU A 116 22.06 14.50 -7.54
CA LEU A 116 23.50 14.21 -7.70
C LEU A 116 23.78 14.17 -9.21
N ILE A 117 24.08 15.34 -9.77
CA ILE A 117 24.79 15.44 -11.04
C ILE A 117 26.12 14.72 -10.79
N LEU A 118 26.36 13.65 -11.56
CA LEU A 118 27.59 12.86 -11.52
C LEU A 118 28.81 13.75 -11.81
N GLY A 119 29.39 14.33 -10.76
CA GLY A 119 30.82 14.60 -10.68
C GLY A 119 31.45 13.38 -10.02
N GLY A 120 32.35 12.69 -10.74
CA GLY A 120 32.91 11.39 -10.35
C GLY A 120 33.40 11.32 -8.90
N CYS A 121 33.09 10.21 -8.23
CA CYS A 121 33.61 9.90 -6.90
C CYS A 121 34.66 8.79 -6.99
N THR A 122 35.90 9.17 -6.68
CA THR A 122 36.95 8.31 -6.13
C THR A 122 36.51 7.78 -4.77
N ALA A 123 36.69 6.47 -4.56
CA ALA A 123 36.33 5.78 -3.32
C ALA A 123 37.29 6.16 -2.17
N GLY A 124 36.73 6.75 -1.11
CA GLY A 124 37.32 6.84 0.22
C GLY A 124 36.39 6.14 1.23
N GLN A 125 36.95 5.26 2.06
CA GLN A 125 36.23 4.35 2.95
C GLN A 125 35.80 5.01 4.29
N SER A 126 34.54 4.71 4.69
CA SER A 126 34.03 4.38 6.05
C SER A 126 34.02 5.42 7.19
N PRO A 127 33.15 5.32 8.23
CA PRO A 127 32.54 4.09 8.78
C PRO A 127 31.01 4.06 9.07
N SER A 128 30.57 2.83 9.32
CA SER A 128 29.24 2.24 9.58
C SER A 128 28.35 2.81 10.70
N ALA A 129 27.03 2.82 10.50
CA ALA A 129 26.00 2.18 11.36
C ALA A 129 24.57 2.49 10.86
N GLY A 130 23.87 1.48 10.36
CA GLY A 130 22.45 1.59 9.94
C GLY A 130 22.16 0.71 8.73
N GLY A 131 21.83 -0.56 8.96
CA GLY A 131 21.65 -1.55 7.91
C GLY A 131 20.51 -1.19 6.95
N THR A 132 20.84 -0.57 5.83
CA THR A 132 19.99 -0.50 4.65
C THR A 132 19.89 -1.88 4.01
N THR A 133 18.69 -2.28 3.61
CA THR A 133 18.53 -3.48 2.77
C THR A 133 19.24 -3.28 1.41
N ALA A 134 19.41 -4.35 0.62
CA ALA A 134 19.93 -4.29 -0.75
C ALA A 134 19.14 -3.34 -1.71
N TRP A 135 18.04 -2.78 -1.20
CA TRP A 135 17.06 -1.93 -1.88
C TRP A 135 17.00 -0.49 -1.33
N GLY A 136 17.87 -0.14 -0.37
CA GLY A 136 17.87 1.19 0.25
C GLY A 136 16.80 1.42 1.32
N TYR A 137 15.88 0.46 1.57
CA TYR A 137 14.91 0.57 2.68
C TYR A 137 15.64 0.65 4.03
N LYS A 138 15.14 1.50 4.93
CA LYS A 138 15.40 1.32 6.35
C LYS A 138 14.79 -0.02 6.79
N LYS A 139 15.63 -0.96 7.22
CA LYS A 139 15.19 -2.30 7.63
C LYS A 139 14.22 -2.19 8.81
N LEU A 140 13.01 -2.73 8.65
CA LEU A 140 12.05 -2.87 9.75
C LEU A 140 12.55 -3.93 10.73
N PRO A 141 12.13 -3.87 12.01
CA PRO A 141 12.49 -4.90 13.00
C PRO A 141 11.84 -6.27 12.75
N TYR A 142 10.99 -6.38 11.73
CA TYR A 142 10.34 -7.59 11.22
C TYR A 142 10.43 -7.62 9.69
N ALA A 143 10.22 -8.78 9.08
CA ALA A 143 10.32 -8.93 7.61
C ALA A 143 9.28 -8.10 6.85
N GLU A 144 8.05 -8.07 7.36
CA GLU A 144 6.91 -7.36 6.78
C GLU A 144 5.84 -7.11 7.85
N TRP A 145 5.06 -6.04 7.68
CA TRP A 145 3.82 -5.83 8.43
C TRP A 145 2.63 -6.24 7.57
N LYS A 146 1.49 -6.44 8.20
CA LYS A 146 0.26 -6.88 7.55
C LYS A 146 -0.91 -5.95 7.87
N PHE A 147 -1.91 -5.93 7.01
CA PHE A 147 -3.18 -5.27 7.31
C PHE A 147 -4.38 -6.14 6.96
N LEU A 148 -5.51 -5.91 7.62
CA LEU A 148 -6.74 -6.65 7.34
C LEU A 148 -7.96 -5.76 7.57
N PHE A 149 -9.06 -6.15 6.95
CA PHE A 149 -10.34 -5.48 7.08
C PHE A 149 -11.28 -6.34 7.92
N ILE A 150 -12.01 -5.71 8.83
CA ILE A 150 -13.09 -6.33 9.59
C ILE A 150 -14.37 -5.53 9.48
N TYR A 151 -15.51 -6.16 9.72
CA TYR A 151 -16.80 -5.49 9.88
C TYR A 151 -17.50 -5.93 11.19
N PRO A 152 -18.42 -5.13 11.76
CA PRO A 152 -19.09 -5.50 12.99
C PRO A 152 -20.01 -6.71 12.84
N ARG A 153 -20.34 -7.38 13.95
CA ARG A 153 -21.21 -8.56 13.91
C ARG A 153 -22.52 -8.24 13.18
N ALA A 154 -22.85 -9.07 12.19
CA ALA A 154 -24.07 -8.96 11.38
C ALA A 154 -24.23 -7.63 10.63
N LEU A 155 -23.14 -6.87 10.40
CA LEU A 155 -23.14 -5.66 9.57
C LEU A 155 -22.08 -5.80 8.46
N PRO A 156 -22.32 -6.63 7.43
CA PRO A 156 -21.28 -7.00 6.48
C PRO A 156 -20.73 -5.81 5.68
N ALA A 157 -19.43 -5.85 5.44
CA ALA A 157 -18.73 -4.97 4.51
C ALA A 157 -17.71 -5.78 3.71
N LEU A 158 -17.40 -5.30 2.51
CA LEU A 158 -16.45 -5.96 1.62
C LEU A 158 -15.44 -4.94 1.10
N ALA A 159 -14.20 -5.01 1.58
CA ALA A 159 -13.11 -4.32 0.93
C ALA A 159 -12.74 -5.06 -0.37
N THR A 160 -12.44 -4.31 -1.43
CA THR A 160 -12.26 -4.87 -2.79
C THR A 160 -10.93 -4.51 -3.44
N ARG A 161 -10.32 -3.38 -3.04
CA ARG A 161 -9.05 -2.90 -3.59
C ARG A 161 -8.37 -1.99 -2.61
N ALA A 162 -7.04 -2.01 -2.56
CA ALA A 162 -6.27 -1.04 -1.80
C ALA A 162 -5.07 -0.49 -2.60
N LEU A 163 -4.64 0.70 -2.21
CA LEU A 163 -3.48 1.40 -2.71
C LEU A 163 -2.72 1.97 -1.53
N MET A 164 -1.47 1.55 -1.36
CA MET A 164 -0.60 2.00 -0.29
C MET A 164 0.52 2.86 -0.85
N VAL A 165 0.88 3.91 -0.12
CA VAL A 165 2.16 4.61 -0.27
C VAL A 165 2.93 4.46 1.04
N ASP A 166 4.17 4.01 0.95
CA ASP A 166 5.04 3.81 2.11
C ASP A 166 5.99 5.00 2.36
N ALA A 167 6.72 4.93 3.47
CA ALA A 167 7.65 5.95 3.92
C ALA A 167 8.86 6.16 2.99
N GLU A 168 9.18 5.18 2.14
CA GLU A 168 10.23 5.31 1.12
C GLU A 168 9.67 5.84 -0.21
N GLY A 169 8.35 6.07 -0.30
CA GLY A 169 7.67 6.63 -1.46
C GLY A 169 7.24 5.60 -2.50
N TYR A 170 7.34 4.30 -2.21
CA TYR A 170 6.82 3.28 -3.12
C TYR A 170 5.31 3.20 -3.04
N LYS A 171 4.72 2.92 -4.20
CA LYS A 171 3.28 2.79 -4.37
C LYS A 171 2.96 1.32 -4.65
N THR A 172 2.19 0.70 -3.78
CA THR A 172 1.75 -0.68 -3.93
C THR A 172 0.24 -0.72 -4.16
N THR A 173 -0.19 -1.39 -5.24
CA THR A 173 -1.62 -1.59 -5.52
C THR A 173 -1.99 -3.04 -5.24
N TYR A 174 -2.96 -3.24 -4.35
CA TYR A 174 -3.52 -4.54 -4.01
C TYR A 174 -4.82 -4.72 -4.80
N GLN A 175 -4.76 -5.47 -5.89
CA GLN A 175 -5.94 -5.83 -6.69
C GLN A 175 -6.72 -6.99 -6.06
N TYR A 176 -6.03 -7.85 -5.34
CA TYR A 176 -6.59 -8.92 -4.53
C TYR A 176 -6.17 -8.65 -3.10
N ILE A 177 -7.14 -8.32 -2.25
CA ILE A 177 -6.92 -8.13 -0.82
C ILE A 177 -7.51 -9.32 -0.07
N ASP A 178 -7.01 -9.57 1.14
CA ASP A 178 -7.60 -10.57 2.04
C ASP A 178 -9.10 -10.31 2.24
N ASN A 179 -9.85 -11.39 2.50
CA ASN A 179 -11.28 -11.30 2.80
C ASN A 179 -11.52 -10.35 3.99
N THR A 180 -12.65 -9.64 3.94
CA THR A 180 -13.10 -8.83 5.08
C THR A 180 -13.77 -9.74 6.10
N GLU A 181 -13.22 -9.79 7.31
CA GLU A 181 -13.63 -10.75 8.33
C GLU A 181 -14.71 -10.20 9.28
N PRO A 182 -15.69 -11.00 9.72
CA PRO A 182 -16.64 -10.58 10.73
C PRO A 182 -15.99 -10.49 12.11
N SER A 183 -16.23 -9.38 12.81
CA SER A 183 -15.95 -9.29 14.25
C SER A 183 -17.11 -9.89 15.04
N MET A 184 -16.93 -11.11 15.55
CA MET A 184 -17.97 -11.84 16.31
C MET A 184 -18.31 -11.20 17.67
N VAL A 185 -17.48 -10.25 18.13
CA VAL A 185 -17.57 -9.62 19.46
C VAL A 185 -17.95 -8.14 19.42
N SER A 186 -17.97 -7.52 18.24
CA SER A 186 -18.31 -6.10 18.09
C SER A 186 -19.79 -5.91 17.80
N VAL A 187 -20.56 -5.56 18.82
CA VAL A 187 -22.02 -5.31 18.76
C VAL A 187 -22.31 -3.93 19.32
N GLY A 188 -22.90 -3.05 18.51
CA GLY A 188 -23.22 -1.66 18.87
C GLY A 188 -22.01 -0.72 19.03
N ARG A 189 -20.80 -1.25 19.18
CA ARG A 189 -19.50 -0.54 19.17
C ARG A 189 -18.37 -1.54 18.85
N TRP A 190 -17.21 -1.03 18.46
CA TRP A 190 -16.00 -1.85 18.34
C TRP A 190 -15.56 -2.38 19.71
N ASN A 191 -15.20 -3.67 19.75
CA ASN A 191 -14.57 -4.26 20.93
C ASN A 191 -13.11 -3.78 21.02
N ASP A 192 -12.59 -3.60 22.22
CA ASP A 192 -11.16 -3.31 22.45
C ASP A 192 -10.28 -4.55 22.22
N HIS A 193 -10.85 -5.75 22.29
CA HIS A 193 -10.22 -7.02 21.97
C HIS A 193 -10.81 -7.58 20.67
N LEU A 194 -10.24 -7.17 19.54
CA LEU A 194 -10.71 -7.57 18.20
C LEU A 194 -10.31 -9.01 17.80
N GLY A 195 -9.56 -9.72 18.64
CA GLY A 195 -9.17 -11.11 18.45
C GLY A 195 -8.02 -11.33 17.45
N GLY A 196 -7.65 -12.60 17.25
CA GLY A 196 -6.57 -13.03 16.36
C GLY A 196 -7.04 -13.16 14.91
N VAL A 197 -7.30 -12.02 14.27
CA VAL A 197 -7.59 -11.97 12.83
C VAL A 197 -6.28 -12.05 12.05
N GLN A 198 -6.21 -12.97 11.08
CA GLN A 198 -5.02 -13.22 10.27
C GLN A 198 -5.13 -12.50 8.93
N ALA A 199 -4.00 -11.92 8.50
CA ALA A 199 -3.78 -11.46 7.14
C ALA A 199 -2.79 -12.39 6.44
N TYR A 200 -3.05 -12.70 5.17
CA TYR A 200 -2.25 -13.62 4.38
C TYR A 200 -1.53 -12.89 3.24
N TYR A 201 -2.24 -12.09 2.45
CA TYR A 201 -1.70 -11.44 1.26
C TYR A 201 -1.44 -9.94 1.47
N ASN A 202 -2.19 -9.30 2.37
CA ASN A 202 -2.09 -7.88 2.64
C ASN A 202 -0.82 -7.56 3.46
N LYS A 203 0.29 -7.30 2.78
CA LYS A 203 1.62 -7.13 3.39
C LYS A 203 2.33 -5.87 2.91
N GLY A 204 3.11 -5.23 3.78
CA GLY A 204 3.97 -4.11 3.46
C GLY A 204 5.40 -4.31 3.97
N ARG A 205 6.39 -3.93 3.15
CA ARG A 205 7.82 -4.05 3.48
C ARG A 205 8.43 -2.77 4.07
N ALA A 206 7.74 -1.65 3.94
CA ALA A 206 8.10 -0.36 4.54
C ALA A 206 6.87 0.27 5.23
N LEU A 207 7.09 1.15 6.21
CA LEU A 207 6.04 1.69 7.06
C LEU A 207 5.01 2.50 6.25
N PRO A 208 3.72 2.41 6.58
CA PRO A 208 2.67 3.08 5.82
C PRO A 208 2.68 4.59 6.04
N VAL A 209 2.43 5.34 4.97
CA VAL A 209 2.16 6.79 5.00
C VAL A 209 0.73 7.07 4.54
N MET A 210 0.27 6.37 3.51
CA MET A 210 -1.08 6.50 2.98
C MET A 210 -1.65 5.12 2.68
N LEU A 211 -2.93 4.92 2.99
CA LEU A 211 -3.71 3.80 2.47
C LEU A 211 -5.02 4.33 1.92
N ARG A 212 -5.26 4.11 0.64
CA ARG A 212 -6.54 4.38 -0.01
C ARG A 212 -7.19 3.05 -0.38
N PHE A 213 -8.46 2.83 -0.08
CA PHE A 213 -9.10 1.56 -0.37
C PHE A 213 -10.58 1.72 -0.74
N CYS A 214 -11.08 0.76 -1.50
CA CYS A 214 -12.47 0.63 -1.92
C CYS A 214 -13.16 -0.40 -1.04
N TRP A 215 -14.37 -0.08 -0.60
CA TRP A 215 -15.17 -1.05 0.13
C TRP A 215 -16.67 -0.80 -0.07
N ASP A 216 -17.44 -1.87 0.01
CA ASP A 216 -18.88 -1.83 -0.06
C ASP A 216 -19.47 -2.09 1.32
N SER A 217 -20.41 -1.26 1.74
CA SER A 217 -21.28 -1.55 2.88
C SER A 217 -22.51 -2.30 2.38
N VAL A 218 -22.69 -3.55 2.82
CA VAL A 218 -23.89 -4.34 2.54
C VAL A 218 -25.11 -3.66 3.16
N ILE A 219 -24.94 -3.16 4.39
CA ILE A 219 -26.01 -2.52 5.16
C ILE A 219 -26.49 -1.24 4.47
N ASP A 220 -25.58 -0.40 3.99
CA ASP A 220 -25.92 0.87 3.36
C ASP A 220 -26.33 0.69 1.89
N LYS A 221 -26.07 -0.50 1.33
CA LYS A 221 -26.13 -0.76 -0.12
C LYS A 221 -25.35 0.29 -0.91
N LYS A 222 -24.15 0.61 -0.41
CA LYS A 222 -23.36 1.75 -0.88
C LYS A 222 -21.88 1.43 -0.90
N SER A 223 -21.21 1.88 -1.95
CA SER A 223 -19.76 1.84 -2.08
C SER A 223 -19.11 3.10 -1.53
N TYR A 224 -17.95 2.89 -0.93
CA TYR A 224 -17.13 3.91 -0.32
C TYR A 224 -15.68 3.82 -0.81
N GLU A 225 -15.05 4.98 -0.86
CA GLU A 225 -13.61 5.14 -1.01
C GLU A 225 -13.10 5.81 0.26
N THR A 226 -12.17 5.15 0.95
CA THR A 226 -11.55 5.72 2.14
C THR A 226 -10.08 6.01 1.87
N LEU A 227 -9.65 7.21 2.24
CA LEU A 227 -8.26 7.64 2.31
C LEU A 227 -7.85 7.72 3.78
N VAL A 228 -6.74 7.08 4.11
CA VAL A 228 -6.09 7.16 5.41
C VAL A 228 -4.71 7.76 5.23
N ILE A 229 -4.40 8.80 5.99
CA ILE A 229 -3.05 9.34 6.12
C ILE A 229 -2.54 8.99 7.52
N PHE A 230 -1.48 8.18 7.57
CA PHE A 230 -0.85 7.77 8.82
C PHE A 230 0.14 8.83 9.27
N ARG A 231 -0.06 9.31 10.50
CA ARG A 231 0.87 10.22 11.16
C ARG A 231 2.14 9.50 11.56
N GLN A 232 3.13 10.29 11.97
CA GLN A 232 4.42 9.77 12.43
C GLN A 232 4.27 8.86 13.64
N GLY A 233 3.34 9.16 14.55
CA GLY A 233 3.07 8.36 15.76
C GLY A 233 2.73 6.90 15.45
N THR A 234 1.93 6.62 14.42
CA THR A 234 1.66 5.24 13.97
C THR A 234 2.94 4.50 13.59
N ARG A 235 3.82 5.14 12.82
CA ARG A 235 5.08 4.54 12.36
C ARG A 235 6.06 4.29 13.50
N GLU A 236 6.12 5.22 14.46
CA GLU A 236 6.91 5.07 15.68
C GLU A 236 6.42 3.90 16.53
N GLN A 237 5.11 3.75 16.69
CA GLN A 237 4.53 2.58 17.38
C GLN A 237 4.85 1.27 16.65
N MET A 238 4.85 1.26 15.33
CA MET A 238 5.16 0.08 14.53
C MET A 238 6.63 -0.36 14.61
N VAL A 239 7.55 0.48 15.07
CA VAL A 239 8.98 0.13 15.23
C VAL A 239 9.48 0.21 16.67
N THR A 240 8.61 0.57 17.60
CA THR A 240 8.90 0.53 19.04
C THR A 240 8.76 -0.91 19.54
N PRO A 241 9.77 -1.47 20.23
CA PRO A 241 9.65 -2.78 20.86
C PRO A 241 8.70 -2.71 22.07
N PHE A 242 7.85 -3.73 22.20
CA PHE A 242 6.99 -3.95 23.36
C PHE A 242 7.38 -5.26 24.05
N THR A 243 7.31 -5.27 25.37
CA THR A 243 7.51 -6.49 26.15
C THR A 243 6.16 -7.13 26.45
N ASP A 244 5.96 -8.36 25.99
CA ASP A 244 4.80 -9.14 26.39
C ASP A 244 5.08 -9.76 27.77
N ASN A 245 4.39 -9.28 28.80
CA ASN A 245 4.55 -9.81 30.16
C ASN A 245 4.17 -11.29 30.29
N ARG A 246 3.35 -11.82 29.36
CA ARG A 246 2.88 -13.22 29.38
C ARG A 246 3.93 -14.20 28.87
N TRP A 247 4.71 -13.79 27.86
CA TRP A 247 5.70 -14.65 27.20
C TRP A 247 7.15 -14.21 27.44
N ASN A 248 7.35 -13.06 28.09
CA ASN A 248 8.65 -12.42 28.29
C ASN A 248 9.42 -12.24 26.97
N GLU A 249 8.69 -11.96 25.90
CA GLU A 249 9.22 -11.76 24.56
C GLU A 249 9.11 -10.30 24.15
N THR A 250 10.14 -9.81 23.46
CA THR A 250 10.05 -8.54 22.74
C THR A 250 9.31 -8.77 21.43
N TYR A 251 8.29 -7.95 21.16
CA TYR A 251 7.57 -7.96 19.90
C TYR A 251 7.33 -6.55 19.38
N TYR A 252 6.89 -6.46 18.13
CA TYR A 252 6.51 -5.22 17.48
C TYR A 252 5.09 -5.33 16.96
N ARG A 253 4.37 -4.22 16.95
CA ARG A 253 3.02 -4.15 16.39
C ARG A 253 3.07 -4.10 14.87
N SER A 254 3.08 -5.28 14.25
CA SER A 254 3.19 -5.44 12.80
C SER A 254 1.86 -5.79 12.12
N THR A 255 0.73 -5.77 12.84
CA THR A 255 -0.60 -6.02 12.27
C THR A 255 -1.47 -4.77 12.41
N MET A 256 -1.99 -4.28 11.30
CA MET A 256 -2.95 -3.17 11.25
C MET A 256 -4.36 -3.71 11.00
N ILE A 257 -5.30 -3.33 11.84
CA ILE A 257 -6.69 -3.76 11.76
C ILE A 257 -7.54 -2.57 11.33
N ILE A 258 -8.33 -2.73 10.27
CA ILE A 258 -9.17 -1.68 9.69
C ILE A 258 -10.62 -2.10 9.82
N GLY A 259 -11.37 -1.41 10.68
CA GLY A 259 -12.79 -1.64 10.90
C GLY A 259 -13.65 -0.83 9.95
N LEU A 260 -14.53 -1.52 9.22
CA LEU A 260 -15.48 -0.95 8.27
C LEU A 260 -16.88 -1.04 8.84
N ALA A 261 -17.47 0.10 9.18
CA ALA A 261 -18.80 0.16 9.78
C ALA A 261 -19.78 0.98 8.92
N PRO A 262 -21.10 0.71 9.04
CA PRO A 262 -22.11 1.44 8.28
C PRO A 262 -22.01 2.97 8.44
N GLY A 263 -22.43 3.69 7.38
CA GLY A 263 -22.36 5.14 7.29
C GLY A 263 -21.01 5.66 6.80
N GLY A 264 -20.20 4.81 6.17
CA GLY A 264 -18.86 5.18 5.70
C GLY A 264 -17.82 5.32 6.83
N LYS A 265 -18.10 4.76 8.00
CA LYS A 265 -17.26 4.91 9.20
C LYS A 265 -16.09 3.92 9.15
N VAL A 266 -14.89 4.44 9.37
CA VAL A 266 -13.66 3.65 9.37
C VAL A 266 -12.87 3.93 10.64
N SER A 267 -12.42 2.84 11.28
CA SER A 267 -11.60 2.86 12.49
C SER A 267 -10.35 2.02 12.28
N ILE A 268 -9.22 2.43 12.86
CA ILE A 268 -7.92 1.79 12.61
C ILE A 268 -7.20 1.54 13.91
N TRP A 269 -6.62 0.34 14.02
CA TRP A 269 -5.83 -0.05 15.18
C TRP A 269 -4.55 -0.78 14.78
N LEU A 270 -3.57 -0.75 15.68
CA LEU A 270 -2.47 -1.70 15.70
C LEU A 270 -2.82 -2.86 16.63
N GLY A 271 -2.67 -4.09 16.15
CA GLY A 271 -2.89 -5.30 16.93
C GLY A 271 -1.81 -5.50 17.99
N ASP A 272 -2.19 -6.03 19.15
CA ASP A 272 -1.34 -6.14 20.33
C ASP A 272 -1.24 -7.57 20.88
N ARG A 273 -0.98 -8.55 19.99
CA ARG A 273 -0.84 -10.00 20.32
C ARG A 273 -1.98 -10.58 21.20
N GLY A 274 -3.21 -10.09 21.02
CA GLY A 274 -4.39 -10.55 21.76
C GLY A 274 -4.73 -9.71 22.99
N ASN A 275 -3.90 -8.73 23.35
CA ASN A 275 -4.28 -7.65 24.26
C ASN A 275 -5.19 -6.63 23.54
N ALA A 276 -5.64 -5.62 24.28
CA ALA A 276 -6.42 -4.52 23.75
C ALA A 276 -5.71 -3.84 22.57
N VAL A 277 -6.43 -3.65 21.47
CA VAL A 277 -5.89 -3.04 20.26
C VAL A 277 -5.60 -1.56 20.48
N VAL A 278 -4.57 -1.03 19.81
CA VAL A 278 -4.15 0.36 20.00
C VAL A 278 -4.71 1.25 18.90
N PRO A 279 -5.66 2.16 19.21
CA PRO A 279 -6.31 2.98 18.20
C PRO A 279 -5.33 3.99 17.60
N GLN A 280 -5.43 4.20 16.29
CA GLN A 280 -4.65 5.20 15.55
C GLN A 280 -5.49 6.47 15.39
N THR A 281 -5.79 7.13 16.51
CA THR A 281 -6.72 8.28 16.57
C THR A 281 -6.18 9.54 15.90
N ASP A 282 -4.87 9.61 15.70
CA ASP A 282 -4.19 10.71 15.00
C ASP A 282 -4.19 10.53 13.48
N ALA A 283 -4.55 9.35 12.97
CA ALA A 283 -4.68 9.11 11.53
C ALA A 283 -5.81 9.96 10.94
N GLU A 284 -5.54 10.60 9.80
CA GLU A 284 -6.57 11.36 9.10
C GLU A 284 -7.33 10.41 8.18
N ILE A 285 -8.62 10.28 8.44
CA ILE A 285 -9.49 9.35 7.72
C ILE A 285 -10.55 10.17 6.99
N THR A 286 -10.57 10.05 5.67
CA THR A 286 -11.58 10.66 4.81
C THR A 286 -12.30 9.57 4.03
N THR A 287 -13.61 9.45 4.22
CA THR A 287 -14.44 8.51 3.46
C THR A 287 -15.40 9.29 2.56
N VAL A 288 -15.42 8.93 1.27
CA VAL A 288 -16.31 9.52 0.26
C VAL A 288 -17.09 8.42 -0.46
N SER A 289 -18.12 8.82 -1.20
CA SER A 289 -18.98 7.89 -1.95
C SER A 289 -19.54 8.53 -3.22
N GLY A 290 -20.06 7.70 -4.14
CA GLY A 290 -20.66 8.18 -5.39
C GLY A 290 -19.67 8.94 -6.26
N GLU A 291 -20.09 10.11 -6.77
CA GLU A 291 -19.27 10.93 -7.67
C GLU A 291 -18.01 11.49 -7.02
N GLN A 292 -17.92 11.55 -5.69
CA GLN A 292 -16.71 12.03 -5.02
C GLN A 292 -15.59 10.96 -5.03
N MET A 293 -15.91 9.71 -5.34
CA MET A 293 -14.92 8.64 -5.47
C MET A 293 -14.06 8.87 -6.72
N ARG A 294 -12.75 8.64 -6.58
CA ARG A 294 -11.75 8.77 -7.65
C ARG A 294 -11.22 7.40 -8.05
N MET A 295 -10.69 6.63 -7.10
CA MET A 295 -10.15 5.29 -7.32
C MET A 295 -11.24 4.22 -7.44
N CYS A 296 -12.34 4.36 -6.71
CA CYS A 296 -13.35 3.32 -6.53
C CYS A 296 -14.60 3.51 -7.41
N ARG A 297 -14.62 4.57 -8.21
CA ARG A 297 -15.75 4.88 -9.08
C ARG A 297 -15.95 3.78 -10.12
N GLY A 298 -17.15 3.19 -10.15
CA GLY A 298 -17.50 2.12 -11.09
C GLY A 298 -16.77 0.79 -10.83
N VAL A 299 -16.09 0.64 -9.69
CA VAL A 299 -15.36 -0.59 -9.33
C VAL A 299 -16.28 -1.63 -8.67
N THR A 300 -17.38 -1.19 -8.07
CA THR A 300 -18.27 -2.11 -7.35
C THR A 300 -18.82 -3.20 -8.27
N LYS A 301 -18.84 -4.43 -7.74
CA LYS A 301 -19.45 -5.59 -8.40
C LYS A 301 -20.95 -5.68 -8.15
N TYR A 302 -21.52 -4.78 -7.36
CA TYR A 302 -22.91 -4.84 -6.87
C TYR A 302 -23.60 -3.47 -7.00
N PRO A 303 -23.86 -3.01 -8.25
CA PRO A 303 -24.47 -1.70 -8.50
C PRO A 303 -25.89 -1.58 -7.91
N ASP A 304 -26.61 -2.70 -7.79
CA ASP A 304 -27.97 -2.76 -7.22
C ASP A 304 -27.99 -3.09 -5.72
N GLY A 305 -26.80 -3.06 -5.08
CA GLY A 305 -26.61 -3.40 -3.67
C GLY A 305 -26.59 -4.91 -3.39
N TYR A 306 -26.56 -5.25 -2.11
CA TYR A 306 -26.49 -6.62 -1.63
C TYR A 306 -27.83 -7.04 -1.01
N VAL A 307 -28.22 -8.30 -1.21
CA VAL A 307 -29.31 -8.92 -0.44
C VAL A 307 -28.76 -9.27 0.94
N TYR A 308 -29.49 -8.93 2.00
CA TYR A 308 -29.10 -9.31 3.35
C TYR A 308 -29.14 -10.84 3.50
N TYR A 309 -28.09 -11.40 4.10
CA TYR A 309 -27.93 -12.84 4.27
C TYR A 309 -27.39 -13.16 5.68
N GLY A 310 -27.42 -14.46 6.03
CA GLY A 310 -27.02 -14.95 7.35
C GLY A 310 -27.90 -14.36 8.45
N ASP A 311 -27.30 -14.03 9.59
CA ASP A 311 -28.01 -13.49 10.76
C ASP A 311 -28.41 -12.01 10.58
N THR A 312 -28.00 -11.36 9.48
CA THR A 312 -28.21 -9.93 9.23
C THR A 312 -29.69 -9.52 9.27
N PRO A 313 -30.62 -10.18 8.55
CA PRO A 313 -32.03 -9.79 8.52
C PRO A 313 -32.68 -9.80 9.90
N ASP A 314 -32.44 -10.86 10.69
CA ASP A 314 -32.97 -10.98 12.04
C ASP A 314 -32.30 -9.98 12.99
N PHE A 315 -31.00 -9.74 12.83
CA PHE A 315 -30.27 -8.78 13.65
C PHE A 315 -30.79 -7.35 13.49
N ILE A 316 -31.26 -6.95 12.29
CA ILE A 316 -31.69 -5.58 11.99
C ILE A 316 -33.20 -5.35 12.06
N LYS A 317 -34.02 -6.41 12.16
CA LYS A 317 -35.49 -6.40 12.00
C LYS A 317 -36.23 -5.30 12.76
N ASP A 318 -35.76 -4.94 13.96
CA ASP A 318 -36.40 -3.97 14.85
C ASP A 318 -35.48 -2.81 15.24
N LYS A 319 -34.43 -2.54 14.44
CA LYS A 319 -33.43 -1.49 14.72
C LYS A 319 -33.58 -0.31 13.77
N THR A 320 -33.44 0.89 14.31
CA THR A 320 -33.38 2.12 13.50
C THR A 320 -31.93 2.36 13.06
N TYR A 321 -31.74 2.60 11.77
CA TYR A 321 -30.44 2.87 11.16
C TYR A 321 -30.09 4.38 11.24
N PRO A 322 -28.81 4.77 11.49
CA PRO A 322 -27.62 3.93 11.69
C PRO A 322 -27.59 3.28 13.07
N TYR A 323 -27.34 1.97 13.11
CA TYR A 323 -27.29 1.20 14.36
C TYR A 323 -25.88 1.23 14.95
N GLY A 324 -25.74 1.64 16.22
CA GLY A 324 -24.48 1.58 16.98
C GLY A 324 -23.62 2.85 16.92
N SER A 325 -22.70 2.97 17.87
CA SER A 325 -21.67 3.99 17.96
C SER A 325 -20.33 3.39 17.50
N TRP A 326 -20.17 3.33 16.19
CA TRP A 326 -18.94 2.88 15.52
C TRP A 326 -17.92 3.99 15.36
#